data_AF-A0A099NUB7-F1
#
_entry.id   AF-A0A099NUB7-F1
#
_cell.length_a   1.000
_cell.length_b   1.000
_cell.length_c   1.000
_cell.angle_alpha   90.00
_cell.angle_beta   90.00
_cell.angle_gamma   90.00
#
_symmetry.space_group_name_H-M   'P 1'
#
loop_
_entity.id
_entity.type
_entity.pdbx_description
1 polymer ?
#
loop_
_entity_poly.entity_id
_entity_poly.type
_entity_poly.pdbx_seq_one_letter_code
_entity_poly.pdbx_strand_id
1 'polypeptide(L)'
;MSHSYTIPYSPWEDDYPKKVTSLSIDMKSLVYETPSRSLDHITCPICKHPFLKPYSTICGHTFCKACINESFKSVLGEKCPLDRVPLNVNDEAEVYPAPIILTNITDDLIVKCVNSEDGCTWRGME
;
A
#
# COMPACT_ATOMS: atom_id res chain seq x y z
N MET A 1 -6.47 6.37 49.57
CA MET A 1 -7.53 7.24 49.01
C MET A 1 -7.82 6.76 47.60
N SER A 2 -8.74 5.80 47.47
CA SER A 2 -9.18 5.22 46.20
C SER A 2 -10.45 5.95 45.77
N HIS A 3 -10.38 6.74 44.71
CA HIS A 3 -11.58 7.31 44.09
C HIS A 3 -12.04 6.39 42.98
N SER A 4 -13.11 5.65 43.24
CA SER A 4 -13.91 4.99 42.21
C SER A 4 -14.84 6.04 41.59
N TYR A 5 -14.65 6.34 40.30
CA TYR A 5 -15.62 7.10 39.53
C TYR A 5 -16.41 6.13 38.65
N THR A 6 -17.71 6.03 38.91
CA THR A 6 -18.67 5.42 38.00
C THR A 6 -19.01 6.40 36.89
N ILE A 7 -18.78 6.03 35.64
CA ILE A 7 -19.22 6.79 34.47
C ILE A 7 -20.76 6.66 34.38
N PRO A 8 -21.51 7.75 34.26
CA PRO A 8 -22.97 7.70 34.12
C PRO A 8 -23.35 6.99 32.82
N TYR A 9 -24.31 6.08 32.92
CA TYR A 9 -24.89 5.32 31.81
C TYR A 9 -25.24 6.25 30.63
N SER A 10 -24.59 6.03 29.49
CA SER A 10 -24.86 6.71 28.23
C SER A 10 -25.92 5.91 27.46
N PRO A 11 -27.14 6.44 27.24
CA PRO A 11 -28.21 5.72 26.53
C PRO A 11 -27.97 5.52 25.02
N TRP A 12 -26.78 5.83 24.51
CA TRP A 12 -26.45 5.83 23.07
C TRP A 12 -25.41 4.75 22.70
N GLU A 13 -25.09 3.81 23.60
CA GLU A 13 -24.06 2.79 23.37
C GLU A 13 -24.54 1.54 22.60
N ASP A 14 -25.81 1.49 22.18
CA ASP A 14 -26.38 0.32 21.48
C ASP A 14 -26.45 0.48 19.94
N ASP A 15 -26.04 1.62 19.37
CA ASP A 15 -25.99 1.85 17.91
C ASP A 15 -24.56 2.14 17.41
N TYR A 16 -23.55 1.65 18.12
CA TYR A 16 -22.18 1.59 17.59
C TYR A 16 -21.93 0.19 17.06
N PRO A 17 -21.70 -0.01 15.74
CA PRO A 17 -21.36 -1.33 15.21
C PRO A 17 -20.03 -1.79 15.81
N LYS A 18 -20.13 -2.58 16.88
CA LYS A 18 -19.06 -3.40 17.44
C LYS A 18 -18.73 -4.51 16.45
N LYS A 19 -17.87 -4.21 15.47
CA LYS A 19 -16.97 -5.15 14.77
C LYS A 19 -16.26 -4.43 13.62
N VAL A 20 -15.09 -3.85 13.90
CA VAL A 20 -14.05 -3.78 12.86
C VAL A 20 -13.44 -5.18 12.79
N THR A 21 -14.19 -6.13 12.25
CA THR A 21 -13.57 -7.33 11.67
C THR A 21 -12.56 -6.81 10.65
N SER A 22 -11.32 -7.29 10.69
CA SER A 22 -10.27 -6.93 9.74
C SER A 22 -10.76 -7.10 8.30
N LEU A 23 -11.39 -6.07 7.76
CA LEU A 23 -11.69 -5.97 6.35
C LEU A 23 -10.31 -5.77 5.73
N SER A 24 -9.87 -6.74 4.95
CA SER A 24 -8.71 -6.59 4.09
C SER A 24 -9.05 -5.49 3.09
N ILE A 25 -8.75 -4.24 3.45
CA ILE A 25 -8.89 -3.11 2.54
C ILE A 25 -7.97 -3.41 1.37
N ASP A 26 -8.56 -3.59 0.18
CA ASP A 26 -7.78 -3.74 -1.03
C ASP A 26 -7.21 -2.37 -1.39
N MET A 27 -5.96 -2.16 -1.01
CA MET A 27 -5.20 -0.92 -1.25
C MET A 27 -5.12 -0.57 -2.74
N LYS A 28 -5.33 -1.53 -3.64
CA LYS A 28 -5.40 -1.30 -5.09
C LYS A 28 -6.72 -0.67 -5.54
N SER A 29 -7.76 -0.75 -4.71
CA SER A 29 -9.07 -0.17 -4.99
C SER A 29 -9.22 1.28 -4.48
N LEU A 30 -8.12 1.89 -3.99
CA LEU A 30 -8.11 3.27 -3.53
C LEU A 30 -8.24 4.26 -4.70
N VAL A 31 -9.00 5.33 -4.48
CA VAL A 31 -9.19 6.42 -5.45
C VAL A 31 -8.29 7.58 -5.03
N TYR A 32 -7.19 7.81 -5.75
CA TYR A 32 -6.24 8.87 -5.42
C TYR A 32 -6.74 10.24 -5.88
N GLU A 33 -6.53 11.27 -5.06
CA GLU A 33 -6.84 12.67 -5.43
C GLU A 33 -5.84 13.24 -6.45
N THR A 34 -4.59 12.80 -6.38
CA THR A 34 -3.53 13.21 -7.30
C THR A 34 -3.73 12.65 -8.71
N PRO A 35 -3.53 13.46 -9.77
CA PRO A 35 -3.69 13.00 -11.14
C PRO A 35 -2.71 11.88 -11.48
N SER A 36 -3.16 10.89 -12.25
CA SER A 36 -2.42 9.65 -12.55
C SER A 36 -1.00 9.89 -13.07
N ARG A 37 -0.82 10.85 -14.00
CA ARG A 37 0.49 11.19 -14.59
C ARG A 37 1.53 11.67 -13.57
N SER A 38 1.08 12.23 -12.44
CA SER A 38 1.98 12.66 -11.35
C SER A 38 2.48 11.49 -10.51
N LEU A 39 1.86 10.31 -10.62
CA LEU A 39 2.20 9.10 -9.86
C LEU A 39 3.10 8.14 -10.65
N ASP A 40 3.33 8.37 -11.95
CA ASP A 40 4.06 7.45 -12.84
C ASP A 40 5.44 7.05 -12.28
N HIS A 41 6.14 7.98 -11.61
CA HIS A 41 7.46 7.74 -11.04
C HIS A 41 7.48 6.96 -9.73
N ILE A 42 6.33 6.84 -9.06
CA ILE A 42 6.16 6.11 -7.79
C ILE A 42 5.20 4.93 -7.93
N THR A 43 4.92 4.54 -9.17
CA THR A 43 3.99 3.46 -9.51
C THR A 43 4.75 2.19 -9.89
N CYS A 44 4.31 1.06 -9.36
CA CYS A 44 4.86 -0.23 -9.72
C CYS A 44 4.52 -0.60 -11.17
N PRO A 45 5.51 -0.97 -12.00
CA PRO A 45 5.27 -1.30 -13.40
C PRO A 45 4.51 -2.61 -13.60
N ILE A 46 4.39 -3.46 -12.58
CA ILE A 46 3.67 -4.73 -12.63
C ILE A 46 2.19 -4.52 -12.30
N CYS A 47 1.87 -3.99 -11.11
CA CYS A 47 0.48 -3.83 -10.69
C CYS A 47 -0.15 -2.49 -11.12
N LYS A 48 0.63 -1.50 -11.57
CA LYS A 48 0.16 -0.16 -11.95
C LYS A 48 -0.48 0.66 -10.82
N HIS A 49 -0.09 0.39 -9.58
CA HIS A 49 -0.46 1.17 -8.38
C HIS A 49 0.78 1.77 -7.73
N PRO A 50 0.64 2.80 -6.88
CA PRO A 50 1.72 3.26 -6.01
C PRO A 50 2.43 2.11 -5.28
N PHE A 51 3.73 2.27 -5.03
CA PHE A 51 4.54 1.19 -4.47
C PHE A 51 4.09 0.78 -3.07
N LEU A 52 3.71 -0.49 -2.91
CA LEU A 52 3.53 -1.11 -1.59
C LEU A 52 4.78 -1.90 -1.22
N LYS A 53 5.46 -1.47 -0.15
CA LYS A 53 6.74 -2.07 0.32
C LYS A 53 7.72 -2.22 -0.86
N PRO A 54 8.23 -1.11 -1.41
CA PRO A 54 9.06 -1.14 -2.61
C PRO A 54 10.36 -1.91 -2.40
N TYR A 55 10.74 -2.69 -3.40
CA TYR A 55 12.02 -3.40 -3.50
C TYR A 55 12.68 -3.02 -4.82
N SER A 56 13.98 -2.71 -4.74
CA SER A 56 14.82 -2.38 -5.88
C SER A 56 15.72 -3.57 -6.24
N THR A 57 16.03 -3.69 -7.51
CA THR A 57 16.96 -4.69 -8.04
C THR A 57 18.32 -4.04 -8.33
N ILE A 58 19.39 -4.85 -8.46
CA ILE A 58 20.72 -4.34 -8.87
C ILE A 58 20.74 -3.67 -10.24
N CYS A 59 19.81 -4.00 -11.14
CA CYS A 59 19.68 -3.29 -12.40
C CYS A 59 18.98 -1.93 -12.27
N GLY A 60 18.54 -1.54 -11.06
CA GLY A 60 17.99 -0.22 -10.76
C GLY A 60 16.47 -0.12 -10.89
N HIS A 61 15.76 -1.21 -11.22
CA HIS A 61 14.30 -1.22 -11.32
C HIS A 61 13.63 -1.47 -9.96
N THR A 62 12.48 -0.85 -9.72
CA THR A 62 11.75 -0.95 -8.44
C THR A 62 10.33 -1.48 -8.63
N PHE A 63 9.89 -2.32 -7.70
CA PHE A 63 8.60 -3.02 -7.72
C PHE A 63 8.02 -3.13 -6.31
N CYS A 64 6.71 -3.43 -6.17
CA CYS A 64 6.19 -3.87 -4.88
C CYS A 64 6.80 -5.23 -4.49
N LYS A 65 7.09 -5.45 -3.20
CA LYS A 65 7.64 -6.73 -2.70
C LYS A 65 6.83 -7.94 -3.19
N ALA A 66 5.51 -7.87 -3.08
CA ALA A 66 4.63 -8.95 -3.52
C ALA A 66 4.70 -9.18 -5.04
N CYS A 67 4.81 -8.11 -5.83
CA CYS A 67 4.84 -8.19 -7.29
C CYS A 67 6.14 -8.80 -7.82
N ILE A 68 7.30 -8.39 -7.30
CA ILE A 68 8.58 -8.96 -7.73
C ILE A 68 8.68 -10.44 -7.32
N ASN A 69 8.28 -10.78 -6.08
CA ASN A 69 8.26 -12.15 -5.60
C ASN A 69 7.34 -13.06 -6.44
N GLU A 70 6.18 -12.57 -6.86
CA GLU A 70 5.29 -13.34 -7.71
C GLU A 70 5.85 -13.50 -9.13
N SER A 71 6.52 -12.47 -9.65
CA SER A 71 7.15 -12.55 -10.97
C SER A 71 8.22 -13.65 -11.06
N PHE A 72 8.98 -13.88 -9.98
CA PHE A 72 9.99 -14.93 -9.91
C PHE A 72 9.43 -16.36 -9.91
N LYS A 73 8.16 -16.53 -9.50
CA LYS A 73 7.46 -17.83 -9.58
C LYS A 73 6.86 -18.11 -10.96
N SER A 74 6.81 -17.10 -11.83
CA SER A 74 6.28 -17.24 -13.19
C SER A 74 7.30 -17.90 -14.12
N VAL A 75 6.90 -18.12 -15.37
CA VAL A 75 7.78 -18.64 -16.44
C VAL A 75 9.00 -17.76 -16.72
N LEU A 76 9.02 -16.50 -16.26
CA LEU A 76 10.17 -15.62 -16.40
C LEU A 76 11.37 -16.10 -15.54
N GLY A 77 11.09 -16.74 -14.41
CA GLY A 77 12.08 -17.14 -13.41
C GLY A 77 12.74 -15.95 -12.71
N GLU A 78 13.93 -16.16 -12.15
CA GLU A 78 14.71 -15.15 -11.41
C GLU A 78 15.38 -14.16 -12.37
N LYS A 79 14.57 -13.33 -13.02
CA LYS A 79 15.00 -12.25 -13.91
C LYS A 79 14.15 -11.02 -13.65
N CYS A 80 14.75 -9.85 -13.82
CA CYS A 80 14.04 -8.58 -13.74
C CYS A 80 12.88 -8.54 -14.78
N PRO A 81 11.65 -8.19 -14.38
CA PRO A 81 10.50 -8.09 -15.29
C PRO A 81 10.59 -7.03 -16.39
N LEU A 82 11.50 -6.05 -16.26
CA LEU A 82 11.62 -4.95 -17.22
C LEU A 82 12.72 -5.16 -18.27
N ASP A 83 13.91 -5.59 -17.84
CA ASP A 83 15.09 -5.69 -18.70
C ASP A 83 15.64 -7.13 -18.81
N ARG A 84 15.04 -8.09 -18.08
CA ARG A 84 15.42 -9.51 -18.04
C ARG A 84 16.84 -9.79 -17.53
N VAL A 85 17.46 -8.84 -16.83
CA VAL A 85 18.72 -9.07 -16.13
C VAL A 85 18.51 -10.23 -15.14
N PRO A 86 19.37 -11.28 -15.15
CA PRO A 86 19.31 -12.36 -14.16
C PRO A 86 19.46 -11.79 -12.75
N LEU A 87 18.66 -12.30 -11.82
CA LEU A 87 18.69 -11.91 -10.42
C LEU A 87 18.74 -13.16 -9.55
N ASN A 88 19.25 -13.04 -8.33
CA ASN A 88 19.09 -14.04 -7.27
C ASN A 88 18.16 -13.49 -6.19
N VAL A 89 16.99 -14.10 -6.03
CA VAL A 89 15.95 -13.63 -5.09
C VAL A 89 16.34 -13.78 -3.63
N ASN A 90 17.31 -14.67 -3.37
CA ASN A 90 17.84 -14.96 -2.03
C ASN A 90 19.10 -14.15 -1.72
N ASP A 91 19.60 -13.37 -2.68
CA ASP A 91 20.72 -12.48 -2.49
C ASP A 91 20.21 -11.06 -2.19
N GLU A 92 20.37 -10.64 -0.94
CA GLU A 92 19.97 -9.31 -0.48
C GLU A 92 20.79 -8.18 -1.13
N ALA A 93 21.93 -8.47 -1.76
CA ALA A 93 22.65 -7.49 -2.56
C ALA A 93 21.99 -7.30 -3.93
N GLU A 94 21.29 -8.31 -4.46
CA GLU A 94 20.65 -8.28 -5.78
C GLU A 94 19.22 -7.74 -5.76
N VAL A 95 18.47 -8.06 -4.70
CA VAL A 95 17.08 -7.63 -4.50
C VAL A 95 16.91 -7.15 -3.06
N TYR A 96 16.71 -5.85 -2.87
CA TYR A 96 16.74 -5.20 -1.57
C TYR A 96 15.58 -4.22 -1.37
N PRO A 97 15.21 -3.88 -0.12
CA PRO A 97 14.23 -2.82 0.15
C PRO A 97 14.66 -1.51 -0.50
N ALA A 98 13.74 -0.87 -1.21
CA ALA A 98 14.04 0.40 -1.87
C ALA A 98 14.28 1.51 -0.84
N PRO A 99 14.89 2.65 -1.23
CA PRO A 99 15.08 3.79 -0.35
C PRO A 99 13.76 4.24 0.30
N ILE A 100 13.80 4.49 1.62
CA ILE A 100 12.63 4.81 2.47
C ILE A 100 11.78 5.97 1.93
N ILE A 101 12.40 6.88 1.18
CA ILE A 101 11.71 8.03 0.57
C ILE A 101 10.55 7.59 -0.34
N LEU A 102 10.65 6.44 -1.02
CA LEU A 102 9.55 5.94 -1.85
C LEU A 102 8.33 5.59 -0.99
N THR A 103 8.54 4.97 0.18
CA THR A 103 7.47 4.67 1.13
C THR A 103 6.87 5.95 1.70
N ASN A 104 7.70 6.90 2.15
CA ASN A 104 7.19 8.16 2.68
C ASN A 104 6.33 8.92 1.64
N ILE A 105 6.77 8.96 0.38
CA ILE A 105 6.02 9.62 -0.68
C ILE A 105 4.69 8.90 -0.97
N THR A 106 4.67 7.57 -0.96
CA THR A 106 3.44 6.81 -1.20
C THR A 106 2.45 6.92 -0.04
N ASP A 107 2.95 6.93 1.21
CA ASP A 107 2.12 7.03 2.41
C ASP A 107 1.47 8.43 2.53
N ASP A 108 2.11 9.47 2.00
CA ASP A 108 1.58 10.84 1.97
C ASP A 108 0.49 11.05 0.88
N LEU A 109 0.17 10.03 0.08
CA LEU A 109 -0.86 10.13 -0.96
C LEU A 109 -2.25 10.30 -0.36
N ILE A 110 -2.99 11.28 -0.87
CA ILE A 110 -4.37 11.51 -0.47
C ILE A 110 -5.31 10.61 -1.27
N VAL A 111 -6.08 9.81 -0.54
CA VAL A 111 -7.13 8.94 -1.08
C VAL A 111 -8.51 9.46 -0.72
N LYS A 112 -9.44 9.31 -1.66
CA LYS A 112 -10.86 9.61 -1.51
C LYS A 112 -11.62 8.32 -1.29
N CYS A 113 -12.76 8.43 -0.61
CA CYS A 113 -13.71 7.33 -0.54
C CYS A 113 -14.13 6.89 -1.95
N VAL A 114 -14.22 5.58 -2.16
CA VAL A 114 -14.76 5.00 -3.41
C VAL A 114 -16.17 5.50 -3.72
N ASN A 115 -16.95 5.85 -2.70
CA ASN A 115 -18.30 6.40 -2.80
C ASN A 115 -18.33 7.94 -2.93
N SER A 116 -17.23 8.56 -3.38
CA SER A 116 -17.13 10.03 -3.46
C SER A 116 -18.00 10.63 -4.55
N GLU A 117 -18.25 9.90 -5.64
CA GLU A 117 -19.20 10.32 -6.69
C GLU A 117 -20.64 10.36 -6.18
N ASP A 118 -20.99 9.50 -5.22
CA ASP A 118 -22.29 9.46 -4.54
C ASP A 118 -22.37 10.41 -3.34
N GLY A 119 -21.41 11.32 -3.18
CA GLY A 119 -21.45 12.41 -2.20
C GLY A 119 -20.68 12.16 -0.90
N CYS A 120 -19.94 11.05 -0.77
CA CYS A 120 -19.05 10.88 0.37
C CYS A 120 -17.87 11.85 0.29
N THR A 121 -17.69 12.69 1.31
CA THR A 121 -16.61 13.69 1.35
C THR A 121 -15.36 13.22 2.09
N TRP A 122 -15.30 11.95 2.48
CA TRP A 122 -14.16 11.42 3.22
C TRP A 122 -12.91 11.38 2.34
N ARG A 123 -11.81 11.86 2.91
CA ARG A 123 -10.46 11.76 2.36
C ARG A 123 -9.46 11.54 3.50
N GLY A 124 -8.39 10.81 3.21
CA GLY A 124 -7.35 10.49 4.17
C GLY A 124 -6.00 10.26 3.48
N MET A 125 -4.95 10.16 4.28
CA MET A 125 -3.66 9.60 3.84
C MET A 125 -3.76 8.08 3.86
N GLU A 126 -2.93 7.42 3.05
CA GLU A 126 -2.84 5.95 2.95
C GLU A 126 -2.38 5.29 4.27
#